data_AF-A0A1C7I4F1-F1
#
_entry.id   AF-A0A1C7I4F1-F1
#
_cell.length_a   1.000
_cell.length_b   1.000
_cell.length_c   1.000
_cell.angle_alpha   90.00
_cell.angle_beta   90.00
_cell.angle_gamma   90.00
#
_symmetry.space_group_name_H-M   'P 1'
#
loop_
_entity.id
_entity.type
_entity.pdbx_description
1 polymer ?
#
loop_
_entity_poly.entity_id
_entity_poly.type
_entity_poly.pdbx_seq_one_letter_code
_entity_poly.pdbx_strand_id
1 'polypeptide(L)'
;MSYCVNCGVELDKTCKVCPLCNTKVINPKQPLDTSSPKPFPTLEGHTETVPRSDITILMTVILAATAVVCGLLNLFIFQYGSWSLYVIGICVVLWIFFLPLFFPAGFNPYVSLFLDGLSIVMYFGIIAWLHPGNGWYFHLAVPIIGIVTMLILIFAFCLRYRHRSILSLAAVIVGEIAVLTVGIELLIHNYYGEPLFLSWSAVVLTCSLIIDGALITILRRSGLRNEVRRRMHI
;
A
#
# COMPACT_ATOMS: atom_id res chain seq x y z
N MET A 1 -37.72 -30.32 -29.09
CA MET A 1 -36.51 -29.68 -28.53
C MET A 1 -36.17 -28.49 -29.42
N SER A 2 -35.63 -27.41 -28.88
CA SER A 2 -35.33 -26.19 -29.65
C SER A 2 -33.89 -26.23 -30.17
N TYR A 3 -33.68 -25.84 -31.43
CA TYR A 3 -32.33 -25.66 -32.00
C TYR A 3 -32.01 -24.17 -32.14
N CYS A 4 -30.75 -23.79 -31.95
CA CYS A 4 -30.31 -22.43 -32.20
C CYS A 4 -30.28 -22.13 -33.71
N VAL A 5 -30.97 -21.07 -34.14
CA VAL A 5 -31.01 -20.64 -35.56
C VAL A 5 -29.66 -20.18 -36.11
N ASN A 6 -28.78 -19.68 -35.24
CA ASN A 6 -27.48 -19.14 -35.65
C ASN A 6 -26.36 -20.21 -35.56
N CYS A 7 -26.47 -21.13 -34.59
CA CYS A 7 -25.34 -21.96 -34.14
C CYS A 7 -25.61 -23.45 -34.29
N GLY A 8 -26.84 -23.84 -34.67
CA GLY A 8 -27.24 -25.22 -34.95
C GLY A 8 -27.31 -26.17 -33.75
N VAL A 9 -26.85 -25.73 -32.57
CA VAL A 9 -26.82 -26.56 -31.36
C VAL A 9 -28.22 -26.78 -30.79
N GLU A 10 -28.46 -27.99 -30.29
CA GLU A 10 -29.66 -28.38 -29.56
C GLU A 10 -29.68 -27.73 -28.17
N LEU A 11 -30.77 -27.07 -27.84
CA LEU A 11 -30.94 -26.31 -26.62
C LEU A 11 -31.97 -26.97 -25.72
N ASP A 12 -31.68 -26.95 -24.42
CA ASP A 12 -32.61 -27.36 -23.38
C ASP A 12 -33.90 -26.52 -23.43
N LYS A 13 -35.03 -27.13 -23.06
CA LYS A 13 -36.37 -26.52 -23.15
C LYS A 13 -36.53 -25.27 -22.27
N THR A 14 -35.67 -25.13 -21.26
CA THR A 14 -35.67 -24.01 -20.30
C THR A 14 -34.78 -22.83 -20.75
N CYS A 15 -34.01 -22.97 -21.83
CA CYS A 15 -33.06 -21.97 -22.31
C CYS A 15 -33.72 -20.83 -23.10
N LYS A 16 -33.70 -19.61 -22.54
CA LYS A 16 -34.17 -18.37 -23.22
C LYS A 16 -33.19 -17.85 -24.28
N VAL A 17 -31.91 -18.15 -24.10
CA VAL A 17 -30.80 -17.64 -24.90
C VAL A 17 -29.81 -18.77 -25.13
N CYS A 18 -29.23 -18.84 -26.32
CA CYS A 18 -28.19 -19.80 -26.63
C CYS A 18 -26.91 -19.46 -25.84
N PRO A 19 -26.34 -20.36 -25.02
CA PRO A 19 -25.16 -20.07 -24.21
C PRO A 19 -23.88 -19.88 -25.03
N LEU A 20 -23.82 -20.42 -26.25
CA LEU A 20 -22.63 -20.35 -27.12
C LEU A 20 -22.51 -19.03 -27.87
N CYS A 21 -23.63 -18.50 -28.35
CA CYS A 21 -23.64 -17.36 -29.28
C CYS A 21 -24.63 -16.26 -28.88
N ASN A 22 -25.16 -16.34 -27.66
CA ASN A 22 -26.01 -15.36 -27.01
C ASN A 22 -27.27 -14.96 -27.82
N THR A 23 -27.67 -15.80 -28.79
CA THR A 23 -28.81 -15.54 -29.66
C THR A 23 -30.11 -15.90 -28.92
N LYS A 24 -31.10 -15.01 -28.94
CA LYS A 24 -32.42 -15.25 -28.32
C LYS A 24 -33.12 -16.42 -29.00
N VAL A 25 -33.66 -17.33 -28.20
CA VAL A 25 -34.34 -18.53 -28.69
C VAL A 25 -35.84 -18.25 -28.74
N ILE A 26 -36.43 -18.28 -29.93
CA ILE A 26 -37.87 -18.10 -30.14
C ILE A 26 -38.37 -19.27 -30.97
N ASN A 27 -39.11 -20.19 -30.34
CA ASN A 27 -39.76 -21.30 -31.03
C ASN A 27 -41.29 -21.21 -30.86
N PRO A 28 -42.02 -20.77 -31.89
CA PRO A 28 -43.49 -20.65 -31.82
C PRO A 28 -44.22 -21.98 -31.62
N LYS A 29 -43.61 -23.11 -32.02
CA LYS A 29 -44.21 -24.45 -31.90
C LYS A 29 -44.02 -25.08 -30.52
N GLN A 30 -43.04 -24.60 -29.75
CA GLN A 30 -42.73 -25.12 -28.43
C GLN A 30 -42.46 -23.94 -27.50
N PRO A 31 -43.45 -23.50 -26.71
CA PRO A 31 -43.26 -22.39 -25.78
C PRO A 31 -42.19 -22.74 -24.75
N LEU A 32 -41.53 -21.71 -24.24
CA LEU A 32 -40.47 -21.85 -23.26
C LEU A 32 -41.00 -22.55 -22.00
N ASP A 33 -40.36 -23.65 -21.62
CA ASP A 33 -40.70 -24.34 -20.38
C ASP A 33 -40.10 -23.57 -19.20
N THR A 34 -40.99 -23.07 -18.33
CA THR A 34 -40.61 -22.33 -17.11
C THR A 34 -40.79 -23.15 -15.85
N SER A 35 -41.39 -24.34 -15.95
CA SER A 35 -41.68 -25.21 -14.80
C SER A 35 -40.63 -26.29 -14.59
N SER A 36 -39.95 -26.71 -15.65
CA SER A 36 -38.89 -27.73 -15.55
C SER A 36 -37.63 -27.19 -14.86
N PRO A 37 -36.91 -28.04 -14.11
CA PRO A 37 -35.64 -27.64 -13.50
C PRO A 37 -34.64 -27.28 -14.59
N LYS A 38 -33.95 -26.15 -14.41
CA LYS A 38 -32.91 -25.72 -15.33
C LYS A 38 -31.70 -26.65 -15.22
N PRO A 39 -31.01 -26.97 -16.33
CA PRO A 39 -29.84 -27.83 -16.31
C PRO A 39 -28.64 -27.21 -15.59
N PHE A 40 -28.61 -25.88 -15.45
CA PHE A 40 -27.56 -25.16 -14.73
C PHE A 40 -28.11 -24.56 -13.43
N PRO A 41 -27.37 -24.68 -12.31
CA PRO A 41 -27.74 -24.00 -11.07
C PRO A 41 -27.76 -22.49 -11.30
N THR A 42 -28.84 -21.84 -10.84
CA THR A 42 -29.01 -20.39 -10.95
C THR A 42 -28.27 -19.60 -9.88
N LEU A 43 -27.73 -20.28 -8.86
CA LEU A 43 -26.86 -19.64 -7.90
C LEU A 43 -25.50 -19.43 -8.56
N GLU A 44 -25.24 -18.21 -8.99
CA GLU A 44 -23.88 -17.71 -9.05
C GLU A 44 -23.29 -17.90 -7.65
N GLY A 45 -22.18 -18.62 -7.54
CA GLY A 45 -21.45 -18.76 -6.29
C GLY A 45 -20.85 -17.41 -5.93
N HIS A 46 -21.68 -16.50 -5.41
CA HIS A 46 -21.21 -15.30 -4.76
C HIS A 46 -20.47 -15.78 -3.51
N THR A 47 -19.14 -15.82 -3.59
CA THR A 47 -18.30 -15.96 -2.41
C THR A 47 -18.69 -14.84 -1.47
N GLU A 48 -19.26 -15.20 -0.31
CA GLU A 48 -19.61 -14.23 0.73
C GLU A 48 -18.37 -13.37 0.99
N THR A 49 -18.54 -12.05 0.91
CA THR A 49 -17.43 -11.13 1.15
C THR A 49 -17.01 -11.28 2.61
N VAL A 50 -15.81 -11.83 2.84
CA VAL A 50 -15.26 -12.02 4.19
C VAL A 50 -15.29 -10.68 4.93
N PRO A 51 -15.94 -10.62 6.11
CA PRO A 51 -16.01 -9.37 6.86
C PRO A 51 -14.60 -9.00 7.35
N ARG A 52 -14.26 -7.70 7.27
CA ARG A 52 -12.92 -7.19 7.61
C ARG A 52 -12.54 -7.42 9.08
N SER A 53 -13.53 -7.63 9.94
CA SER A 53 -13.33 -8.07 11.33
C SER A 53 -12.56 -9.38 11.39
N ASP A 54 -12.89 -10.33 10.52
CA ASP A 54 -12.33 -11.67 10.56
C ASP A 54 -10.88 -11.64 10.07
N ILE A 55 -10.59 -10.80 9.07
CA ILE A 55 -9.22 -10.52 8.62
C ILE A 55 -8.39 -9.89 9.75
N THR A 56 -8.97 -8.94 10.49
CA THR A 56 -8.29 -8.27 11.62
C THR A 56 -7.96 -9.25 12.73
N ILE A 57 -8.93 -10.09 13.11
CA ILE A 57 -8.75 -11.13 14.13
C ILE A 57 -7.71 -12.12 13.66
N LEU A 58 -7.81 -12.62 12.42
CA LEU A 58 -6.86 -13.58 11.86
C LEU A 58 -5.43 -13.03 11.86
N MET A 59 -5.21 -11.81 11.36
CA MET A 59 -3.89 -11.18 11.33
C MET A 59 -3.34 -10.96 12.75
N THR A 60 -4.17 -10.50 13.67
CA THR A 60 -3.77 -10.29 15.07
C THR A 60 -3.39 -11.61 15.72
N VAL A 61 -4.18 -12.67 15.52
CA VAL A 61 -3.90 -14.01 16.08
C VAL A 61 -2.62 -14.59 15.49
N ILE A 62 -2.40 -14.49 14.18
CA ILE A 62 -1.17 -15.00 13.55
C ILE A 62 0.06 -14.27 14.08
N LEU A 63 0.04 -12.94 14.14
CA LEU A 63 1.16 -12.14 14.62
C LEU A 63 1.41 -12.39 16.12
N ALA A 64 0.36 -12.43 16.93
CA ALA A 64 0.45 -12.71 18.36
C ALA A 64 0.97 -14.12 18.63
N ALA A 65 0.43 -15.13 17.94
CA ALA A 65 0.90 -16.52 18.08
C ALA A 65 2.37 -16.64 17.69
N THR A 66 2.79 -16.00 16.60
CA THR A 66 4.20 -15.97 16.17
C THR A 66 5.10 -15.35 17.24
N ALA A 67 4.72 -14.18 17.75
CA ALA A 67 5.47 -13.49 18.81
C ALA A 67 5.56 -14.32 20.10
N VAL A 68 4.44 -14.92 20.54
CA VAL A 68 4.37 -15.76 21.73
C VAL A 68 5.22 -17.02 21.55
N VAL A 69 5.06 -17.76 20.46
CA VAL A 69 5.83 -18.99 20.22
C VAL A 69 7.32 -18.69 20.16
N CYS A 70 7.75 -17.65 19.43
CA CYS A 70 9.16 -17.27 19.40
C CYS A 70 9.69 -16.83 20.78
N GLY A 71 8.90 -16.10 21.56
CA GLY A 71 9.25 -15.74 22.93
C GLY A 71 9.40 -16.96 23.85
N LEU A 72 8.47 -17.93 23.78
CA LEU A 72 8.53 -19.17 24.54
C LEU A 72 9.74 -20.03 24.14
N LEU A 73 10.06 -20.12 22.84
CA LEU A 73 11.24 -20.84 22.35
C LEU A 73 12.54 -20.20 22.87
N ASN A 74 12.61 -18.87 22.93
CA ASN A 74 13.77 -18.17 23.49
C ASN A 74 13.90 -18.39 25.00
N LEU A 75 12.78 -18.46 25.72
CA LEU A 75 12.77 -18.66 27.17
C LEU A 75 13.16 -20.10 27.55
N PHE A 76 12.62 -21.09 26.85
CA PHE A 76 12.76 -22.50 27.22
C PHE A 76 13.90 -23.23 26.52
N ILE A 77 14.24 -22.86 25.27
CA ILE A 77 15.19 -23.61 24.44
C ILE A 77 16.49 -22.83 24.22
N PHE A 78 16.39 -21.55 23.84
CA PHE A 78 17.54 -20.74 23.41
C PHE A 78 17.90 -19.64 24.42
N GLN A 79 18.39 -20.02 25.59
CA GLN A 79 18.62 -19.09 26.71
C GLN A 79 19.77 -18.09 26.51
N TYR A 80 20.70 -18.35 25.58
CA TYR A 80 21.93 -17.53 25.42
C TYR A 80 21.82 -16.43 24.36
N GLY A 81 20.65 -16.20 23.76
CA GLY A 81 20.46 -15.13 22.79
C GLY A 81 19.04 -14.58 22.79
N SER A 82 18.90 -13.26 22.72
CA SER A 82 17.59 -12.58 22.69
C SER A 82 17.02 -12.45 21.27
N TRP A 83 17.20 -13.47 20.43
CA TRP A 83 16.85 -13.44 19.01
C TRP A 83 15.34 -13.25 18.78
N SER A 84 14.51 -13.73 19.71
CA SER A 84 13.05 -13.57 19.64
C SER A 84 12.61 -12.11 19.65
N LEU A 85 13.42 -11.19 20.19
CA LEU A 85 13.07 -9.77 20.21
C LEU A 85 13.01 -9.15 18.81
N TYR A 86 13.79 -9.68 17.85
CA TYR A 86 13.65 -9.28 16.44
C TYR A 86 12.28 -9.67 15.89
N VAL A 87 11.86 -10.91 16.17
CA VAL A 87 10.57 -11.43 15.69
C VAL A 87 9.40 -10.71 16.36
N ILE A 88 9.45 -10.54 17.69
CA ILE A 88 8.43 -9.83 18.45
C ILE A 88 8.34 -8.37 17.97
N GLY A 89 9.49 -7.71 17.82
CA GLY A 89 9.56 -6.33 17.35
C GLY A 89 8.92 -6.14 15.97
N ILE A 90 9.27 -6.98 14.98
CA ILE A 90 8.68 -6.87 13.64
C ILE A 90 7.18 -7.24 13.63
N CYS A 91 6.74 -8.20 14.46
CA CYS A 91 5.32 -8.51 14.61
C CYS A 91 4.52 -7.29 15.11
N VAL A 92 5.08 -6.53 16.06
CA VAL A 92 4.46 -5.28 16.56
C VAL A 92 4.41 -4.21 15.47
N VAL A 93 5.51 -4.00 14.72
CA VAL A 93 5.54 -3.05 13.59
C VAL A 93 4.48 -3.40 12.55
N LEU A 94 4.40 -4.67 12.13
CA LEU A 94 3.41 -5.12 11.16
C LEU A 94 1.98 -4.93 11.67
N TRP A 95 1.73 -5.21 12.94
CA TRP A 95 0.41 -5.00 13.53
C TRP A 95 0.00 -3.53 13.51
N ILE A 96 0.94 -2.61 13.81
CA ILE A 96 0.70 -1.17 13.76
C ILE A 96 0.45 -0.70 12.32
N PHE A 97 1.23 -1.18 11.35
CA PHE A 97 1.05 -0.84 9.93
C PHE A 97 -0.31 -1.26 9.38
N PHE A 98 -0.92 -2.31 9.93
CA PHE A 98 -2.25 -2.76 9.52
C PHE A 98 -3.41 -2.06 10.23
N LEU A 99 -3.15 -1.13 11.18
CA LEU A 99 -4.21 -0.36 11.85
C LEU A 99 -5.19 0.34 10.89
N PRO A 100 -4.78 0.96 9.77
CA PRO A 100 -5.71 1.55 8.81
C PRO A 100 -6.66 0.54 8.17
N LEU A 101 -6.22 -0.70 8.00
CA LEU A 101 -7.05 -1.78 7.46
C LEU A 101 -8.08 -2.26 8.48
N PHE A 102 -7.69 -2.27 9.76
CA PHE A 102 -8.53 -2.73 10.87
C PHE A 102 -9.62 -1.71 11.22
N PHE A 103 -9.31 -0.41 11.20
CA PHE A 103 -10.21 0.66 11.65
C PHE A 103 -10.48 1.71 10.56
N PRO A 104 -11.18 1.37 9.47
CA PRO A 104 -11.42 2.30 8.36
C PRO A 104 -12.40 3.43 8.70
N ALA A 105 -13.29 3.23 9.67
CA ALA A 105 -14.30 4.20 10.06
C ALA A 105 -13.77 5.08 11.21
N GLY A 106 -13.12 6.20 10.88
CA GLY A 106 -12.81 7.27 11.83
C GLY A 106 -11.38 7.31 12.36
N PHE A 107 -10.49 6.39 11.97
CA PHE A 107 -9.09 6.49 12.34
C PHE A 107 -8.41 7.63 11.57
N ASN A 108 -7.79 8.56 12.30
CA ASN A 108 -7.11 9.70 11.67
C ASN A 108 -5.83 9.20 10.97
N PRO A 109 -5.71 9.33 9.63
CA PRO A 109 -4.56 8.80 8.90
C PRO A 109 -3.22 9.39 9.38
N TYR A 110 -3.22 10.64 9.88
CA TYR A 110 -2.01 11.26 10.41
C TYR A 110 -1.51 10.57 11.69
N VAL A 111 -2.43 10.10 12.54
CA VAL A 111 -2.08 9.36 13.75
C VAL A 111 -1.50 8.00 13.39
N SER A 112 -2.05 7.32 12.37
CA SER A 112 -1.48 6.07 11.87
C SER A 112 -0.05 6.24 11.41
N LEU A 113 0.21 7.22 10.53
CA LEU A 113 1.53 7.46 9.96
C LEU A 113 2.56 7.82 11.03
N PHE A 114 2.13 8.55 12.06
CA PHE A 114 2.98 8.86 13.20
C PHE A 114 3.30 7.60 14.04
N LEU A 115 2.30 6.75 14.29
CA LEU A 115 2.49 5.46 14.96
C LEU A 115 3.39 4.51 14.17
N ASP A 116 3.28 4.51 12.84
CA ASP A 116 4.15 3.75 11.95
C ASP A 116 5.61 4.18 12.16
N GLY A 117 5.88 5.49 12.13
CA GLY A 117 7.20 6.04 12.45
C GLY A 117 7.68 5.64 13.85
N LEU A 118 6.82 5.76 14.87
CA LEU A 118 7.16 5.39 16.25
C LEU A 118 7.47 3.90 16.41
N SER A 119 6.76 3.03 15.67
CA SER A 119 7.00 1.59 15.66
C SER A 119 8.37 1.23 15.06
N ILE A 120 8.78 1.93 14.00
CA ILE A 120 10.12 1.75 13.42
C ILE A 120 11.19 2.23 14.40
N VAL A 121 10.98 3.37 15.07
CA VAL A 121 11.89 3.86 16.14
C VAL A 121 12.02 2.81 17.24
N MET A 122 10.89 2.27 17.74
CA MET A 122 10.89 1.19 18.73
C MET A 122 11.70 -0.02 18.24
N TYR A 123 11.46 -0.48 17.02
CA TYR A 123 12.14 -1.64 16.45
C TYR A 123 13.64 -1.43 16.34
N PHE A 124 14.08 -0.29 15.80
CA PHE A 124 15.50 0.07 15.75
C PHE A 124 16.11 0.24 17.14
N GLY A 125 15.33 0.68 18.13
CA GLY A 125 15.74 0.74 19.53
C GLY A 125 16.02 -0.65 20.13
N ILE A 126 15.18 -1.64 19.80
CA ILE A 126 15.43 -3.05 20.16
C ILE A 126 16.74 -3.54 19.53
N ILE A 127 16.95 -3.27 18.24
CA ILE A 127 18.18 -3.65 17.53
C ILE A 127 19.40 -2.98 18.17
N ALA A 128 19.32 -1.68 18.47
CA ALA A 128 20.40 -0.92 19.09
C ALA A 128 20.73 -1.39 20.51
N TRP A 129 19.73 -1.89 21.25
CA TRP A 129 19.95 -2.50 22.56
C TRP A 129 20.67 -3.85 22.46
N LEU A 130 20.33 -4.66 21.44
CA LEU A 130 20.99 -5.96 21.19
C LEU A 130 22.41 -5.80 20.63
N HIS A 131 22.61 -4.79 19.80
CA HIS A 131 23.89 -4.45 19.18
C HIS A 131 24.29 -3.02 19.58
N PRO A 132 24.77 -2.84 20.83
CA PRO A 132 25.27 -1.55 21.27
C PRO A 132 26.45 -1.16 20.40
N GLY A 133 26.32 -0.03 19.71
CA GLY A 133 27.36 0.50 18.83
C GLY A 133 27.28 2.01 18.76
N ASN A 134 28.43 2.67 18.88
CA ASN A 134 28.79 4.06 18.54
C ASN A 134 27.71 5.17 18.52
N GLY A 135 26.62 5.05 19.27
CA GLY A 135 25.51 6.01 19.27
C GLY A 135 24.71 6.11 17.96
N TRP A 136 24.86 5.17 17.01
CA TRP A 136 24.23 5.24 15.68
C TRP A 136 22.71 5.37 15.74
N TYR A 137 22.08 4.79 16.77
CA TYR A 137 20.63 4.87 16.95
C TYR A 137 20.14 6.31 17.12
N PHE A 138 20.73 7.07 18.06
CA PHE A 138 20.29 8.44 18.35
C PHE A 138 20.81 9.46 17.34
N HIS A 139 22.02 9.26 16.81
CA HIS A 139 22.64 10.24 15.90
C HIS A 139 22.28 10.04 14.43
N LEU A 140 21.90 8.81 14.03
CA LEU A 140 21.63 8.48 12.64
C LEU A 140 20.19 7.95 12.45
N ALA A 141 19.83 6.87 13.13
CA ALA A 141 18.55 6.20 12.88
C ALA A 141 17.34 7.06 13.26
N VAL A 142 17.29 7.60 14.49
CA VAL A 142 16.17 8.42 14.97
C VAL A 142 15.96 9.68 14.11
N PRO A 143 17.00 10.47 13.77
CA PRO A 143 16.84 11.62 12.88
C PRO A 143 16.37 11.23 11.47
N ILE A 144 16.90 10.15 10.88
CA ILE A 144 16.46 9.68 9.55
C ILE A 144 14.99 9.28 9.59
N ILE A 145 14.58 8.47 10.57
CA ILE A 145 13.17 8.05 10.72
C ILE A 145 12.29 9.28 10.94
N GLY A 146 12.72 10.24 11.76
CA GLY A 146 12.01 11.49 11.98
C GLY A 146 11.79 12.30 10.70
N ILE A 147 12.83 12.46 9.87
CA ILE A 147 12.72 13.13 8.56
C ILE A 147 11.75 12.37 7.66
N VAL A 148 11.88 11.04 7.54
CA VAL A 148 11.00 10.22 6.69
C VAL A 148 9.55 10.32 7.14
N THR A 149 9.28 10.17 8.44
CA THR A 149 7.91 10.29 8.98
C THR A 149 7.34 11.70 8.75
N MET A 150 8.15 12.75 8.94
CA MET A 150 7.72 14.12 8.68
C MET A 150 7.40 14.36 7.20
N LEU A 151 8.25 13.88 6.27
CA LEU A 151 8.00 13.99 4.84
C LEU A 151 6.72 13.23 4.44
N ILE A 152 6.52 12.01 4.91
CA ILE A 152 5.30 11.24 4.65
C ILE A 152 4.04 11.96 5.20
N LEU A 153 4.13 12.60 6.36
CA LEU A 153 3.03 13.40 6.91
C LEU A 153 2.73 14.64 6.06
N ILE A 154 3.77 15.33 5.57
CA ILE A 154 3.65 16.46 4.64
C ILE A 154 2.99 16.00 3.33
N PHE A 155 3.41 14.85 2.79
CA PHE A 155 2.84 14.25 1.60
C PHE A 155 1.35 13.91 1.78
N ALA A 156 1.01 13.23 2.88
CA ALA A 156 -0.37 12.90 3.24
C ALA A 156 -1.23 14.16 3.45
N PHE A 157 -0.64 15.22 4.02
CA PHE A 157 -1.30 16.52 4.15
C PHE A 157 -1.55 17.16 2.78
N CYS A 158 -0.56 17.12 1.89
CA CYS A 158 -0.70 17.61 0.52
C CYS A 158 -1.80 16.85 -0.25
N LEU A 159 -1.86 15.53 -0.11
CA LEU A 159 -2.91 14.71 -0.73
C LEU A 159 -4.31 15.11 -0.25
N ARG A 160 -4.49 15.34 1.05
CA ARG A 160 -5.82 15.63 1.62
C ARG A 160 -6.29 17.06 1.38
N TYR A 161 -5.41 18.05 1.54
CA TYR A 161 -5.80 19.47 1.45
C TYR A 161 -5.80 19.98 0.01
N ARG A 162 -4.98 19.37 -0.86
CA ARG A 162 -4.77 19.85 -2.21
C ARG A 162 -5.38 18.86 -3.20
N HIS A 163 -6.64 19.08 -3.57
CA HIS A 163 -7.37 18.36 -4.63
C HIS A 163 -6.71 18.61 -6.02
N ARG A 164 -5.50 18.09 -6.25
CA ARG A 164 -4.69 18.43 -7.42
C ARG A 164 -4.47 17.26 -8.36
N SER A 165 -4.28 17.63 -9.62
CA SER A 165 -3.78 16.79 -10.69
C SER A 165 -2.53 16.02 -10.29
N ILE A 166 -2.38 14.81 -10.83
CA ILE A 166 -1.20 13.91 -10.71
C ILE A 166 0.13 14.66 -10.86
N LEU A 167 0.21 15.66 -11.75
CA LEU A 167 1.38 16.53 -11.94
C LEU A 167 1.84 17.27 -10.67
N SER A 168 0.90 17.74 -9.84
CA SER A 168 1.23 18.42 -8.58
C SER A 168 1.71 17.45 -7.52
N LEU A 169 1.24 16.20 -7.56
CA LEU A 169 1.70 15.15 -6.65
C LEU A 169 3.12 14.73 -7.00
N ALA A 170 3.41 14.56 -8.30
CA ALA A 170 4.74 14.26 -8.79
C ALA A 170 5.77 15.32 -8.34
N ALA A 171 5.43 16.61 -8.44
CA ALA A 171 6.32 17.69 -7.99
C ALA A 171 6.59 17.65 -6.47
N VAL A 172 5.60 17.28 -5.65
CA VAL A 172 5.82 17.13 -4.21
C VAL A 172 6.76 15.96 -3.93
N ILE A 173 6.55 14.80 -4.57
CA ILE A 173 7.41 13.61 -4.39
C ILE A 173 8.86 13.92 -4.79
N VAL A 174 9.07 14.56 -5.95
CA VAL A 174 10.41 14.92 -6.43
C VAL A 174 11.12 15.87 -5.46
N GLY A 175 10.39 16.86 -4.93
CA GLY A 175 10.91 17.76 -3.90
C GLY A 175 11.24 17.04 -2.59
N GLU A 176 10.38 16.15 -2.12
CA GLU A 176 10.63 15.36 -0.89
C GLU A 176 11.83 14.43 -1.02
N ILE A 177 12.04 13.81 -2.19
CA ILE A 177 13.24 13.00 -2.47
C ILE A 177 14.51 13.86 -2.35
N ALA A 178 14.50 15.08 -2.89
CA ALA A 178 15.63 15.99 -2.77
C ALA A 178 15.92 16.34 -1.30
N VAL A 179 14.89 16.65 -0.52
CA VAL A 179 15.03 16.96 0.91
C VAL A 179 15.56 15.74 1.69
N LEU A 180 15.02 14.55 1.42
CA LEU A 180 15.44 13.32 2.09
C LEU A 180 16.92 13.00 1.82
N THR A 181 17.34 13.07 0.55
CA THR A 181 18.72 12.74 0.17
C THR A 181 19.73 13.71 0.77
N VAL A 182 19.44 15.02 0.74
CA VAL A 182 20.27 16.04 1.41
C VAL A 182 20.30 15.80 2.92
N GLY A 183 19.14 15.54 3.54
CA GLY A 183 19.06 15.25 4.97
C GLY A 183 19.90 14.04 5.38
N ILE A 184 19.82 12.94 4.63
CA ILE A 184 20.62 11.74 4.87
C ILE A 184 22.12 12.05 4.74
N GLU A 185 22.54 12.73 3.67
CA GLU A 185 23.96 13.06 3.48
C GLU A 185 24.51 13.90 4.64
N LEU A 186 23.77 14.94 5.06
CA LEU A 186 24.19 15.79 6.17
C LEU A 186 24.23 15.03 7.50
N LEU A 187 23.28 14.13 7.76
CA LEU A 187 23.28 13.29 8.96
C LEU A 187 24.47 12.32 8.97
N ILE A 188 24.84 11.76 7.82
CA ILE A 188 26.01 10.89 7.68
C ILE A 188 27.30 11.68 7.98
N HIS A 189 27.50 12.85 7.36
CA HIS A 189 28.69 13.66 7.62
C HIS A 189 28.77 14.08 9.09
N ASN A 190 27.65 14.50 9.68
CA ASN A 190 27.58 14.84 11.10
C ASN A 190 27.92 13.64 12.00
N TYR A 191 27.50 12.43 11.64
CA TYR A 191 27.81 11.22 12.40
C TYR A 191 29.31 10.84 12.34
N TYR A 192 29.97 11.05 11.20
CA TYR A 192 31.41 10.82 11.06
C TYR A 192 32.27 12.01 11.53
N GLY A 193 31.67 13.12 11.95
CA GLY A 193 32.38 14.34 12.33
C GLY A 193 33.06 15.03 11.14
N GLU A 194 32.63 14.72 9.93
CA GLU A 194 33.15 15.31 8.70
C GLU A 194 32.49 16.67 8.44
N PRO A 195 33.19 17.58 7.74
CA PRO A 195 32.61 18.87 7.36
C PRO A 195 31.37 18.67 6.47
N LEU A 196 30.36 19.51 6.71
CA LEU A 196 29.07 19.43 6.01
C LEU A 196 29.22 19.88 4.56
N PHE A 197 29.43 18.93 3.65
CA PHE A 197 29.46 19.15 2.22
C PHE A 197 28.41 18.29 1.51
N LEU A 198 27.94 18.78 0.37
CA LEU A 198 27.00 18.06 -0.49
C LEU A 198 27.77 17.48 -1.66
N SER A 199 27.81 16.16 -1.77
CA SER A 199 28.48 15.44 -2.86
C SER A 199 27.45 14.82 -3.79
N TRP A 200 26.89 13.66 -3.43
CA TRP A 200 25.92 12.94 -4.23
C TRP A 200 24.51 13.52 -4.12
N SER A 201 24.12 14.08 -2.96
CA SER A 201 22.81 14.71 -2.83
C SER A 201 22.73 16.02 -3.64
N ALA A 202 23.85 16.69 -3.93
CA ALA A 202 23.87 17.87 -4.79
C ALA A 202 23.41 17.55 -6.22
N VAL A 203 23.80 16.38 -6.74
CA VAL A 203 23.37 15.90 -8.06
C VAL A 203 21.86 15.62 -8.05
N VAL A 204 21.37 14.94 -7.01
CA VAL A 204 19.93 14.66 -6.87
C VAL A 204 19.14 15.96 -6.74
N LEU A 205 19.60 16.89 -5.89
CA LEU A 205 18.99 18.20 -5.67
C LEU A 205 18.90 19.01 -6.95
N THR A 206 19.98 19.11 -7.73
CA THR A 206 19.98 19.87 -9.00
C THR A 206 19.02 19.27 -10.02
N CYS A 207 19.01 17.94 -10.18
CA CYS A 207 18.06 17.24 -11.04
C CYS A 207 16.61 17.47 -10.60
N SER A 208 16.32 17.32 -9.31
CA SER A 208 14.98 17.56 -8.75
C SER A 208 14.52 18.99 -8.95
N LEU A 209 15.39 20.00 -8.75
CA LEU A 209 15.05 21.40 -8.98
C LEU A 209 14.70 21.71 -10.45
N ILE A 210 15.40 21.09 -11.40
CA ILE A 210 15.10 21.24 -12.83
C ILE A 210 13.72 20.61 -13.14
N ILE A 211 13.48 19.40 -12.65
CA ILE A 211 12.22 18.68 -12.85
C ILE A 211 11.04 19.44 -12.22
N ASP A 212 11.19 19.89 -10.97
CA ASP A 212 10.17 20.66 -10.27
C ASP A 212 9.92 22.01 -10.94
N GLY A 213 10.97 22.68 -11.41
CA GLY A 213 10.85 23.91 -12.20
C GLY A 213 10.02 23.70 -13.48
N ALA A 214 10.26 22.60 -14.20
CA ALA A 214 9.48 22.23 -15.37
C ALA A 214 8.01 21.91 -15.01
N LEU A 215 7.79 21.08 -13.99
CA LEU A 215 6.46 20.69 -13.50
C LEU A 215 5.65 21.90 -13.03
N ILE A 216 6.25 22.78 -12.23
CA ILE A 216 5.61 24.02 -11.75
C ILE A 216 5.27 24.94 -12.93
N THR A 217 6.16 25.06 -13.92
CA THR A 217 5.90 25.86 -15.14
C THR A 217 4.70 25.31 -15.92
N ILE A 218 4.63 24.00 -16.10
CA ILE A 218 3.49 23.32 -16.73
C ILE A 218 2.21 23.55 -15.92
N LEU A 219 2.27 23.45 -14.59
CA LEU A 219 1.13 23.66 -13.70
C LEU A 219 0.59 25.10 -13.77
N ARG A 220 1.47 26.10 -13.89
CA ARG A 220 1.10 27.53 -14.00
C ARG A 220 0.48 27.86 -15.36
N ARG A 221 0.86 27.19 -16.45
CA ARG A 221 0.31 27.44 -17.80
C ARG A 221 -0.82 26.46 -18.14
N SER A 222 -2.06 26.96 -18.16
CA SER A 222 -3.26 26.16 -18.45
C SER A 222 -3.22 25.43 -19.78
N GLY A 223 -2.65 26.03 -20.84
CA GLY A 223 -2.50 25.40 -22.15
C GLY A 223 -1.60 24.16 -22.14
N LEU A 224 -0.44 24.24 -21.48
CA LEU A 224 0.49 23.11 -21.36
C LEU A 224 -0.10 21.99 -20.49
N ARG A 225 -0.73 22.36 -19.37
CA ARG A 225 -1.41 21.40 -18.50
C ARG A 225 -2.48 20.58 -19.24
N ASN A 226 -3.25 21.21 -20.11
CA ASN A 226 -4.32 20.54 -20.87
C ASN A 226 -3.76 19.60 -21.94
N GLU A 227 -2.70 20.01 -22.65
CA GLU A 227 -2.05 19.16 -23.66
C GLU A 227 -1.34 17.95 -23.03
N VAL A 228 -0.67 18.14 -21.88
CA VAL A 228 -0.06 17.04 -21.13
C VAL A 228 -1.11 16.06 -20.62
N ARG A 229 -2.22 16.57 -20.08
CA ARG A 229 -3.35 15.73 -19.65
C ARG A 229 -3.91 14.92 -20.82
N ARG A 230 -4.13 15.56 -21.98
CA ARG A 230 -4.60 14.92 -23.22
C ARG A 230 -3.67 13.80 -23.69
N ARG A 231 -2.35 13.99 -23.64
CA ARG A 231 -1.37 12.96 -24.07
C ARG A 231 -1.20 11.83 -23.08
N MET A 232 -1.37 12.10 -21.79
CA MET A 232 -1.28 11.08 -20.74
C MET A 232 -2.59 10.32 -20.54
N HIS A 233 -3.64 10.57 -21.34
CA HIS A 233 -4.96 9.94 -21.22
C HIS A 233 -5.56 10.00 -19.79
N ILE A 234 -5.31 11.10 -19.08
CA ILE A 234 -5.85 11.45 -17.74
C ILE A 234 -6.90 12.55 -17.91
#